data_AF-A0A931MBK7-F1
#
_entry.id   AF-A0A931MBK7-F1
#
_cell.length_a   1.000
_cell.length_b   1.000
_cell.length_c   1.000
_cell.angle_alpha   90.00
_cell.angle_beta   90.00
_cell.angle_gamma   90.00
#
_symmetry.space_group_name_H-M   'P 1'
#
loop_
_entity.id
_entity.type
_entity.pdbx_description
1 polymer ?
#
loop_
_entity_poly.entity_id
_entity_poly.type
_entity_poly.pdbx_seq_one_letter_code
_entity_poly.pdbx_strand_id
1 'polypeptide(L)'
;MERNPVKRFKGQVIYAHIIKKAYPSFLNKLTDKGYAPGDLLTLTGKASIISGFISKKIFKKAGSADDSNSVDEAFEYNRPYFKSLSLNSELFNKQFFEQALQNGNCNHDFLVAMSQAYYHNHIAG
;
A
#
# COMPACT_ATOMS: atom_id res chain seq x y z
N MET A 1 -7.87 -5.88 -0.39
CA MET A 1 -8.34 -4.84 -1.34
C MET A 1 -9.08 -5.49 -2.50
N GLU A 2 -10.17 -4.87 -2.97
CA GLU A 2 -10.90 -5.32 -4.18
C GLU A 2 -9.95 -5.33 -5.39
N ARG A 3 -9.79 -6.50 -6.02
CA ARG A 3 -8.86 -6.72 -7.14
C ARG A 3 -9.44 -6.26 -8.48
N ASN A 4 -10.77 -6.14 -8.61
CA ASN A 4 -11.41 -5.71 -9.85
C ASN A 4 -11.48 -4.16 -9.95
N PRO A 5 -10.81 -3.54 -10.93
CA PRO A 5 -10.76 -2.08 -11.06
C PRO A 5 -12.13 -1.43 -11.30
N VAL A 6 -13.01 -2.12 -12.04
CA VAL A 6 -14.37 -1.63 -12.34
C VAL A 6 -15.23 -1.63 -11.09
N LYS A 7 -15.18 -2.71 -10.30
CA LYS A 7 -15.88 -2.78 -9.01
C LYS A 7 -15.36 -1.73 -8.04
N ARG A 8 -14.02 -1.53 -8.00
CA ARG A 8 -13.39 -0.47 -7.20
C ARG A 8 -13.88 0.92 -7.58
N PHE A 9 -13.94 1.22 -8.87
CA PHE A 9 -14.45 2.50 -9.37
C PHE A 9 -15.93 2.72 -9.01
N LYS A 10 -16.78 1.69 -9.19
CA LYS A 10 -18.19 1.76 -8.78
C LYS A 10 -18.35 2.07 -7.28
N GLY A 11 -17.55 1.40 -6.43
CA GLY A 11 -17.51 1.69 -5.00
C GLY A 11 -17.17 3.15 -4.70
N GLN A 12 -16.15 3.69 -5.37
CA GLN A 12 -15.76 5.10 -5.21
C GLN A 12 -16.88 6.08 -5.60
N VAL A 13 -17.61 5.80 -6.67
CA VAL A 13 -18.77 6.62 -7.10
C VAL A 13 -19.88 6.59 -6.04
N ILE A 14 -20.17 5.42 -5.45
CA ILE A 14 -21.14 5.28 -4.36
C ILE A 14 -20.71 6.13 -3.16
N TYR A 15 -19.44 6.05 -2.75
CA TYR A 15 -18.91 6.87 -1.66
C TYR A 15 -19.02 8.36 -1.95
N ALA A 16 -18.75 8.81 -3.18
CA ALA A 16 -18.91 10.21 -3.56
C ALA A 16 -20.38 10.68 -3.42
N HIS A 17 -21.36 9.84 -3.78
CA HIS A 17 -22.77 10.14 -3.55
C HIS A 17 -23.16 10.18 -2.07
N ILE A 18 -22.58 9.31 -1.24
CA ILE A 18 -22.79 9.32 0.21
C ILE A 18 -22.22 10.62 0.80
N ILE A 19 -20.98 10.97 0.45
CA ILE A 19 -20.32 12.21 0.90
C ILE A 19 -21.15 13.43 0.49
N LYS A 20 -21.66 13.47 -0.75
CA LYS A 20 -22.53 14.55 -1.21
C LYS A 20 -23.77 14.76 -0.34
N LYS A 21 -24.32 13.69 0.24
CA LYS A 21 -25.50 13.76 1.11
C LYS A 21 -25.14 14.03 2.57
N ALA A 22 -24.10 13.39 3.08
CA ALA A 22 -23.75 13.43 4.49
C ALA A 22 -22.88 14.64 4.87
N TYR A 23 -21.89 14.98 4.03
CA TYR A 23 -20.93 16.04 4.33
C TYR A 23 -20.29 16.63 3.05
N PRO A 24 -21.00 17.53 2.35
CA PRO A 24 -20.62 18.00 1.01
C PRO A 24 -19.23 18.67 0.90
N SER A 25 -18.74 19.28 1.98
CA SER A 25 -17.44 19.97 1.97
C SER A 25 -16.26 19.04 1.72
N PHE A 26 -16.43 17.73 1.91
CA PHE A 26 -15.42 16.72 1.59
C PHE A 26 -15.32 16.40 0.11
N LEU A 27 -16.30 16.80 -0.72
CA LEU A 27 -16.26 16.55 -2.16
C LEU A 27 -15.09 17.24 -2.86
N ASN A 28 -14.58 18.33 -2.30
CA ASN A 28 -13.52 19.14 -2.90
C ASN A 28 -12.13 18.84 -2.31
N LYS A 29 -12.02 17.85 -1.41
CA LYS A 29 -10.73 17.46 -0.83
C LYS A 29 -9.96 16.61 -1.84
N LEU A 30 -8.75 17.05 -2.19
CA LEU A 30 -7.86 16.30 -3.06
C LEU A 30 -7.42 15.01 -2.37
N THR A 31 -7.48 13.89 -3.08
CA THR A 31 -6.91 12.62 -2.61
C THR A 31 -5.46 12.51 -3.05
N ASP A 32 -4.70 11.59 -2.46
CA ASP A 32 -3.32 11.26 -2.87
C ASP A 32 -3.21 10.78 -4.33
N LYS A 33 -4.35 10.52 -4.98
CA LYS A 33 -4.45 10.13 -6.39
C LYS A 33 -4.57 11.33 -7.33
N GLY A 34 -4.65 12.55 -6.81
CA GLY A 34 -4.74 13.78 -7.58
C GLY A 34 -6.14 14.10 -8.11
N TYR A 35 -7.18 13.46 -7.58
CA TYR A 35 -8.58 13.80 -7.87
C TYR A 35 -9.38 13.96 -6.56
N ALA A 36 -10.46 14.72 -6.60
CA ALA A 36 -11.37 14.91 -5.47
C ALA A 36 -12.63 14.02 -5.61
N PRO A 37 -13.32 13.66 -4.51
CA PRO A 37 -14.53 12.84 -4.60
C PRO A 37 -15.63 13.44 -5.51
N GLY A 38 -15.70 14.77 -5.61
CA GLY A 38 -16.62 15.46 -6.51
C GLY A 38 -16.38 15.16 -7.99
N ASP A 39 -15.15 14.88 -8.39
CA ASP A 39 -14.78 14.55 -9.78
C ASP A 39 -15.41 13.23 -10.24
N LEU A 40 -15.69 12.32 -9.29
CA LEU A 40 -16.38 11.06 -9.56
C LEU A 40 -17.87 11.25 -9.89
N LEU A 41 -18.42 12.45 -9.70
CA LEU A 41 -19.83 12.74 -9.95
C LEU A 41 -20.05 13.44 -11.30
N THR A 42 -19.00 13.99 -11.92
CA THR A 42 -19.07 14.72 -13.19
C THR A 42 -18.48 13.91 -14.33
N LEU A 43 -18.94 14.14 -15.56
CA LEU A 43 -18.40 13.43 -16.73
C LEU A 43 -16.95 13.84 -17.03
N THR A 44 -16.64 15.13 -16.88
CA THR A 44 -15.29 15.69 -17.06
C THR A 44 -14.32 15.19 -16.00
N GLY A 45 -14.74 15.13 -14.73
CA GLY A 45 -13.92 14.59 -13.64
C GLY A 45 -13.64 13.10 -13.81
N LYS A 46 -14.65 12.30 -14.19
CA LYS A 46 -14.46 10.88 -14.55
C LYS A 46 -13.47 10.69 -15.69
N ALA A 47 -13.54 11.53 -16.73
CA ALA A 47 -12.61 11.47 -17.86
C ALA A 47 -11.17 11.78 -17.44
N SER A 48 -10.96 12.77 -16.56
CA SER A 48 -9.64 13.10 -15.98
C SER A 48 -9.05 11.94 -15.16
N ILE A 49 -9.88 11.27 -14.36
CA ILE A 49 -9.45 10.10 -13.57
C ILE A 49 -9.05 8.94 -14.48
N ILE A 50 -9.83 8.69 -15.53
CA ILE A 50 -9.57 7.61 -16.50
C ILE A 50 -8.30 7.92 -17.30
N SER A 51 -8.09 9.15 -17.75
CA SER A 51 -6.88 9.53 -18.50
C SER A 51 -5.63 9.38 -17.63
N GLY A 52 -5.69 9.73 -16.35
CA GLY A 52 -4.61 9.49 -15.37
C GLY A 52 -4.34 8.00 -15.12
N PHE A 53 -5.36 7.15 -15.14
CA PHE A 53 -5.18 5.69 -15.04
C PHE A 53 -4.53 5.11 -16.30
N ILE A 54 -4.99 5.55 -17.48
CA ILE A 54 -4.45 5.12 -18.77
C ILE A 54 -3.00 5.57 -18.92
N SER A 55 -2.67 6.81 -18.58
CA SER A 55 -1.29 7.33 -18.64
C SER A 55 -0.37 6.52 -17.72
N LYS A 56 -0.78 6.21 -16.48
CA LYS A 56 -0.01 5.33 -15.59
C LYS A 56 0.19 3.92 -16.14
N LYS A 57 -0.77 3.40 -16.90
CA LYS A 57 -0.68 2.07 -17.53
C LYS A 57 0.21 2.07 -18.77
N ILE A 58 0.19 3.13 -19.56
CA ILE A 58 0.99 3.29 -20.78
C ILE A 58 2.45 3.65 -20.45
N PHE A 59 2.64 4.60 -19.54
CA PHE A 59 3.96 5.09 -19.11
C PHE A 59 4.51 4.31 -17.91
N LYS A 60 3.98 3.09 -17.65
CA LYS A 60 4.47 2.25 -16.56
C LYS A 60 5.93 1.89 -16.87
N LYS A 61 6.87 2.55 -16.19
CA LYS A 61 8.31 2.25 -16.26
C LYS A 61 8.47 0.76 -15.93
N ALA A 62 9.00 -0.01 -16.88
CA ALA A 62 9.41 -1.39 -16.64
C ALA A 62 10.39 -1.39 -15.45
N GLY A 63 9.98 -1.98 -14.33
CA GLY A 63 10.79 -2.06 -13.10
C GLY A 63 10.16 -1.46 -11.84
N SER A 64 9.03 -0.76 -11.91
CA SER A 64 8.28 -0.42 -10.68
C SER A 64 7.43 -1.62 -10.26
N ALA A 65 7.95 -2.41 -9.32
CA ALA A 65 7.10 -3.32 -8.55
C ALA A 65 5.97 -2.48 -7.92
N ASP A 66 4.77 -3.04 -7.88
CA ASP A 66 3.56 -2.35 -7.42
C ASP A 66 3.61 -2.19 -5.89
N ASP A 67 4.43 -1.26 -5.40
CA ASP A 67 4.49 -0.93 -3.98
C ASP A 67 3.37 0.06 -3.61
N SER A 68 2.13 -0.34 -3.87
CA SER A 68 0.95 0.52 -3.67
C SER A 68 0.76 0.99 -2.22
N ASN A 69 1.48 0.40 -1.25
CA ASN A 69 1.40 0.73 0.17
C ASN A 69 2.75 1.19 0.75
N SER A 70 3.76 1.47 -0.09
CA SER A 70 5.12 1.83 0.34
C SER A 70 5.73 0.84 1.35
N VAL A 71 5.38 -0.46 1.24
CA VAL A 71 5.90 -1.54 2.09
C VAL A 71 7.37 -1.78 1.83
N ASP A 72 7.80 -1.77 0.57
CA ASP A 72 9.20 -1.97 0.22
C ASP A 72 10.00 -0.75 0.67
N GLU A 73 9.51 0.46 0.40
CA GLU A 73 10.14 1.71 0.86
C GLU A 73 10.24 1.78 2.40
N ALA A 74 9.17 1.45 3.11
CA ALA A 74 9.15 1.42 4.57
C ALA A 74 10.09 0.35 5.11
N PHE A 75 10.17 -0.82 4.47
CA PHE A 75 11.11 -1.86 4.86
C PHE A 75 12.55 -1.39 4.69
N GLU A 76 12.90 -0.80 3.54
CA GLU A 76 14.26 -0.29 3.29
C GLU A 76 14.66 0.77 4.31
N TYR A 77 13.76 1.71 4.61
CA TYR A 77 13.99 2.74 5.63
C TYR A 77 14.29 2.13 7.01
N ASN A 78 13.56 1.07 7.39
CA ASN A 78 13.69 0.40 8.69
C ASN A 78 14.70 -0.76 8.68
N ARG A 79 15.33 -1.08 7.55
CA ARG A 79 16.24 -2.23 7.40
C ARG A 79 17.36 -2.25 8.45
N PRO A 80 18.00 -1.13 8.84
CA PRO A 80 19.03 -1.15 9.88
C PRO A 80 18.51 -1.64 11.23
N TYR A 81 17.29 -1.24 11.61
CA TYR A 81 16.63 -1.68 12.83
C TYR A 81 16.32 -3.18 12.78
N PHE A 82 15.80 -3.66 11.65
CA PHE A 82 15.51 -5.08 11.49
C PHE A 82 16.76 -5.97 11.54
N LYS A 83 17.91 -5.47 11.08
CA LYS A 83 19.20 -6.16 11.22
C LYS A 83 19.69 -6.25 12.67
N SER A 84 19.25 -5.37 13.56
CA SER A 84 19.66 -5.36 14.97
C SER A 84 18.73 -6.16 15.89
N LEU A 85 17.63 -6.73 15.38
CA LEU A 85 16.71 -7.52 16.19
C LEU A 85 17.38 -8.82 16.69
N SER A 86 17.27 -9.07 17.99
CA SER A 86 17.64 -10.36 18.58
C SER A 86 16.65 -11.44 18.14
N LEU A 87 17.10 -12.41 17.37
CA LEU A 87 16.25 -13.54 16.96
C LEU A 87 16.40 -14.70 17.94
N ASN A 88 15.28 -15.17 18.49
CA ASN A 88 15.22 -16.43 19.22
C ASN A 88 15.36 -17.60 18.23
N SER A 89 16.49 -18.30 18.26
CA SER A 89 16.80 -19.42 17.35
C SER A 89 15.85 -20.61 17.50
N GLU A 90 15.16 -20.77 18.63
CA GLU A 90 14.23 -21.87 18.86
C GLU A 90 12.90 -21.65 18.13
N LEU A 91 12.52 -20.38 17.92
CA LEU A 91 11.26 -19.99 17.29
C LEU A 91 11.45 -19.59 15.83
N PHE A 92 12.62 -19.03 15.48
CA PHE A 92 12.87 -18.46 14.17
C PHE A 92 14.10 -19.07 13.50
N ASN A 93 13.98 -19.36 12.20
CA ASN A 93 15.11 -19.77 11.38
C ASN A 93 16.00 -18.56 11.06
N LYS A 94 17.12 -18.43 11.76
CA LYS A 94 18.09 -17.32 11.58
C LYS A 94 18.64 -17.21 10.16
N GLN A 95 18.98 -18.34 9.53
CA GLN A 95 19.55 -18.34 8.19
C GLN A 95 18.55 -17.76 7.16
N PHE A 96 17.28 -18.11 7.29
CA PHE A 96 16.22 -17.56 6.45
C PHE A 96 16.10 -16.04 6.60
N PHE A 97 16.12 -15.54 7.84
CA PHE A 97 16.05 -14.10 8.12
C PHE A 97 17.26 -13.35 7.57
N GLU A 98 18.47 -13.84 7.82
CA GLU A 98 19.71 -13.22 7.34
C GLU A 98 19.74 -13.14 5.81
N GLN A 99 19.37 -14.23 5.13
CA GLN A 99 19.30 -14.25 3.67
C GLN A 99 18.23 -13.28 3.13
N ALA A 100 17.05 -13.23 3.74
CA ALA A 100 15.99 -12.30 3.34
C ALA A 100 16.38 -10.83 3.56
N LEU A 101 17.01 -10.51 4.70
CA LEU A 101 17.53 -9.18 5.03
C LEU A 101 18.69 -8.75 4.12
N GLN A 102 19.53 -9.68 3.66
CA GLN A 102 20.62 -9.39 2.70
C GLN A 102 20.08 -9.12 1.30
N ASN A 103 19.14 -9.95 0.83
CA ASN A 103 18.58 -9.87 -0.51
C ASN A 103 17.55 -8.74 -0.68
N GLY A 104 17.16 -8.05 0.41
CA GLY A 104 16.07 -7.06 0.37
C GLY A 104 14.73 -7.69 0.01
N ASN A 105 14.53 -8.94 0.42
CA ASN A 105 13.35 -9.71 0.05
C ASN A 105 12.18 -9.35 0.97
N CYS A 106 11.29 -8.45 0.52
CA CYS A 106 10.06 -8.08 1.20
C CYS A 106 8.89 -9.05 0.93
N ASN A 107 9.16 -10.33 0.67
CA ASN A 107 8.05 -11.25 0.44
C ASN A 107 7.13 -11.36 1.67
N HIS A 108 5.89 -11.75 1.42
CA HIS A 108 4.85 -11.78 2.44
C HIS A 108 5.26 -12.61 3.66
N ASP A 109 5.82 -13.80 3.44
CA ASP A 109 6.19 -14.72 4.51
C ASP A 109 7.29 -14.16 5.41
N PHE A 110 8.28 -13.49 4.82
CA PHE A 110 9.32 -12.80 5.56
C PHE A 110 8.77 -11.63 6.36
N LEU A 111 7.90 -10.80 5.78
CA LEU A 111 7.28 -9.68 6.50
C LEU A 111 6.42 -10.15 7.67
N VAL A 112 5.72 -11.28 7.52
CA VAL A 112 4.95 -11.92 8.61
C VAL A 112 5.89 -12.40 9.71
N ALA A 113 6.95 -13.13 9.36
CA ALA A 113 7.94 -13.62 10.32
C ALA A 113 8.62 -12.46 11.07
N MET A 114 8.97 -11.37 10.36
CA MET A 114 9.53 -10.15 10.94
C MET A 114 8.58 -9.50 11.95
N SER A 115 7.28 -9.42 11.65
CA SER A 115 6.27 -8.90 12.56
C SER A 115 6.18 -9.72 13.85
N GLN A 116 6.22 -11.05 13.73
CA GLN A 116 6.22 -11.97 14.88
C GLN A 116 7.49 -11.83 15.73
N ALA A 117 8.66 -11.71 15.08
CA ALA A 117 9.93 -11.50 15.77
C ALA A 117 9.95 -10.15 16.51
N TYR A 118 9.40 -9.09 15.91
CA TYR A 118 9.23 -7.79 16.58
C TYR A 118 8.33 -7.93 17.83
N TYR A 119 7.15 -8.54 17.67
CA TYR A 119 6.18 -8.74 18.75
C TYR A 119 6.80 -9.52 19.91
N HIS A 120 7.49 -10.62 19.62
CA HIS A 120 8.16 -11.42 20.63
C HIS A 120 9.18 -10.59 21.43
N ASN A 121 9.99 -9.78 20.76
CA ASN A 121 11.03 -8.99 21.43
C ASN A 121 10.51 -7.79 22.24
N HIS A 122 9.31 -7.27 21.96
CA HIS A 122 8.83 -6.01 22.54
C HIS A 122 7.59 -6.15 23.43
N ILE A 123 6.79 -7.19 23.24
CA ILE A 123 5.49 -7.34 23.92
C ILE A 123 5.44 -8.59 24.78
N ALA A 124 6.07 -9.69 24.34
CA ALA A 124 6.06 -10.95 25.08
C ALA A 124 7.36 -11.23 25.87
N GLY A 125 8.42 -10.46 25.60
CA GLY A 125 9.75 -10.60 26.20
C GLY A 125 9.99 -9.66 27.36
#